data_AF-A0A2E5KSD8-F1
#
_entry.id   AF-A0A2E5KSD8-F1
#
_cell.length_a   1.000
_cell.length_b   1.000
_cell.length_c   1.000
_cell.angle_alpha   90.00
_cell.angle_beta   90.00
_cell.angle_gamma   90.00
#
_symmetry.space_group_name_H-M   'P 1'
#
loop_
_entity.id
_entity.type
_entity.pdbx_description
1 polymer ?
#
loop_
_entity_poly.entity_id
_entity_poly.type
_entity_poly.pdbx_seq_one_letter_code
_entity_poly.pdbx_strand_id
1 'polypeptide(L)'
;MTKRKENKQHRSGVSVDPSQKVEALRAQIEEHNYRYHVLDDPAVSGSRYDGLVRDLEQLEAAHPELVTPNSPTQRVGAAPLDGFQSVAHQAPMLSLNNAFSPREVG
;
A
#
# COMPACT_ATOMS: atom_id res chain seq x y z
N MET A 1 -9.92 57.87 0.29
CA MET A 1 -10.03 56.61 1.08
C MET A 1 -11.49 56.19 1.00
N THR A 2 -11.90 55.03 0.49
CA THR A 2 -11.56 53.63 0.86
C THR A 2 -11.82 52.72 -0.35
N LYS A 3 -10.78 52.00 -0.80
CA LYS A 3 -10.68 50.52 -0.84
C LYS A 3 -11.90 49.83 -1.50
N ARG A 4 -11.82 49.39 -2.76
CA ARG A 4 -11.00 48.32 -3.39
C ARG A 4 -11.93 47.14 -3.72
N LYS A 5 -12.21 47.04 -5.03
CA LYS A 5 -12.26 45.84 -5.88
C LYS A 5 -13.33 44.78 -5.58
N GLU A 6 -14.28 44.72 -6.51
CA GLU A 6 -14.82 43.47 -7.06
C GLU A 6 -13.73 42.39 -7.18
N ASN A 7 -14.03 41.15 -6.77
CA ASN A 7 -13.83 40.05 -7.69
C ASN A 7 -14.74 38.85 -7.37
N LYS A 8 -15.70 38.68 -8.26
CA LYS A 8 -16.61 37.55 -8.40
C LYS A 8 -15.87 36.48 -9.19
N GLN A 9 -15.44 35.37 -8.58
CA GLN A 9 -15.13 34.09 -9.25
C GLN A 9 -14.55 33.08 -8.25
N HIS A 10 -15.36 32.12 -7.81
CA HIS A 10 -14.91 30.72 -7.62
C HIS A 10 -16.10 29.85 -8.04
N ARG A 11 -16.35 29.77 -9.34
CA ARG A 11 -17.07 28.65 -9.93
C ARG A 11 -16.03 27.58 -10.27
N SER A 12 -16.41 26.32 -10.07
CA SER A 12 -15.97 25.14 -10.84
C SER A 12 -14.71 24.41 -10.35
N GLY A 13 -14.92 23.12 -10.04
CA GLY A 13 -13.89 22.10 -9.93
C GLY A 13 -13.72 21.61 -8.51
N VAL A 14 -14.35 20.48 -8.14
CA VAL A 14 -13.96 19.74 -6.94
C VAL A 14 -12.58 19.15 -7.23
N SER A 15 -11.53 19.93 -7.06
CA SER A 15 -10.17 19.41 -6.97
C SER A 15 -10.11 18.67 -5.64
N VAL A 16 -10.37 17.36 -5.66
CA VAL A 16 -10.25 16.52 -4.47
C VAL A 16 -8.84 16.73 -3.90
N ASP A 17 -8.80 17.08 -2.62
CA ASP A 17 -7.59 17.40 -1.89
C ASP A 17 -6.60 16.22 -1.95
N PRO A 18 -5.30 16.44 -2.24
CA PRO A 18 -4.33 15.36 -2.35
C PRO A 18 -4.24 14.48 -1.10
N SER A 19 -4.40 15.06 0.11
CA SER A 19 -4.39 14.29 1.36
C SER A 19 -5.59 13.33 1.41
N GLN A 20 -6.78 13.80 1.02
CA GLN A 20 -7.96 12.94 0.93
C GLN A 20 -7.79 11.79 -0.06
N LYS A 21 -7.13 12.03 -1.20
CA LYS A 21 -6.81 10.97 -2.17
C LYS A 21 -5.83 9.94 -1.61
N VAL A 22 -4.76 10.41 -0.97
CA VAL A 22 -3.75 9.55 -0.34
C VAL A 22 -4.42 8.64 0.70
N GLU A 23 -5.22 9.20 1.60
CA GLU A 23 -5.94 8.41 2.61
C GLU A 23 -6.93 7.41 1.99
N ALA A 24 -7.65 7.80 0.94
CA ALA A 24 -8.56 6.89 0.24
C ALA A 24 -7.83 5.73 -0.46
N LEU A 25 -6.65 5.99 -1.04
CA LEU A 25 -5.84 4.95 -1.67
C LEU A 25 -5.24 4.01 -0.62
N ARG A 26 -4.71 4.55 0.47
CA ARG A 26 -4.21 3.76 1.61
C ARG A 26 -5.28 2.81 2.13
N ALA A 27 -6.49 3.31 2.40
CA ALA A 27 -7.60 2.49 2.88
C ALA A 27 -7.97 1.37 1.89
N GLN A 28 -8.02 1.66 0.60
CA GLN A 28 -8.33 0.63 -0.43
C GLN A 28 -7.25 -0.44 -0.52
N ILE A 29 -5.97 -0.03 -0.50
CA ILE A 29 -4.84 -0.97 -0.57
C ILE A 29 -4.84 -1.87 0.67
N GLU A 30 -5.03 -1.31 1.87
CA GLU A 30 -5.08 -2.09 3.11
C GLU A 30 -6.27 -3.06 3.14
N GLU A 31 -7.44 -2.64 2.65
CA GLU A 31 -8.59 -3.55 2.49
C GLU A 31 -8.27 -4.70 1.55
N HIS A 32 -7.63 -4.43 0.41
CA HIS A 32 -7.21 -5.48 -0.52
C HIS A 32 -6.14 -6.40 0.07
N ASN A 33 -5.20 -5.87 0.84
CA ASN A 33 -4.20 -6.65 1.55
C ASN A 33 -4.85 -7.56 2.59
N TYR A 34 -5.80 -7.05 3.37
CA TYR A 34 -6.55 -7.84 4.34
C TYR A 34 -7.32 -8.97 3.66
N ARG A 35 -8.05 -8.67 2.58
CA ARG A 35 -8.79 -9.67 1.82
C ARG A 35 -7.90 -10.73 1.20
N TYR A 36 -6.75 -10.36 0.66
CA TYR A 36 -5.80 -11.29 0.04
C TYR A 36 -5.07 -12.15 1.09
N HIS A 37 -4.54 -11.54 2.17
CA HIS A 37 -3.68 -12.25 3.13
C HIS A 37 -4.42 -12.90 4.29
N VAL A 38 -5.56 -12.35 4.72
CA VAL A 38 -6.28 -12.81 5.91
C VAL A 38 -7.52 -13.62 5.54
N LEU A 39 -8.28 -13.16 4.54
CA LEU A 39 -9.53 -13.81 4.16
C LEU A 39 -9.38 -14.83 3.03
N ASP A 40 -8.23 -14.87 2.35
CA ASP A 40 -8.01 -15.67 1.12
C ASP A 40 -9.12 -15.42 0.06
N ASP A 41 -9.63 -14.18 0.00
CA ASP A 41 -10.73 -13.76 -0.88
C ASP A 41 -10.36 -12.48 -1.65
N PRO A 42 -9.45 -12.56 -2.64
CA PRO A 42 -8.99 -11.40 -3.39
C PRO A 42 -10.14 -10.70 -4.13
N ALA A 43 -10.34 -9.41 -3.80
CA ALA A 43 -11.37 -8.56 -4.38
C ALA A 43 -11.08 -8.10 -5.82
N VAL A 44 -9.81 -7.99 -6.16
CA VAL A 44 -9.31 -7.31 -7.36
C VAL A 44 -8.17 -8.11 -7.99
N SER A 45 -8.00 -7.97 -9.31
CA SER A 45 -6.85 -8.54 -10.00
C SER A 45 -5.55 -7.87 -9.54
N GLY A 46 -4.43 -8.60 -9.66
CA GLY A 46 -3.10 -8.04 -9.38
C GLY A 46 -2.82 -6.74 -10.15
N SER A 47 -3.17 -6.68 -11.44
CA SER A 47 -3.00 -5.46 -12.24
C SER A 47 -3.78 -4.24 -11.71
N ARG A 48 -4.96 -4.46 -11.12
CA ARG A 48 -5.77 -3.39 -10.53
C ARG A 48 -5.18 -2.96 -9.20
N TYR A 49 -4.74 -3.90 -8.37
CA TYR A 49 -4.01 -3.61 -7.13
C TYR A 49 -2.73 -2.81 -7.42
N ASP A 50 -1.91 -3.24 -8.38
CA ASP A 50 -0.70 -2.54 -8.79
C ASP A 50 -0.98 -1.11 -9.28
N GLY A 51 -2.13 -0.90 -9.93
CA GLY A 51 -2.60 0.44 -10.31
C GLY A 51 -2.83 1.35 -9.10
N LEU A 52 -3.50 0.84 -8.07
CA LEU A 52 -3.75 1.59 -6.82
C LEU A 52 -2.44 1.97 -6.13
N VAL A 53 -1.49 1.04 -6.06
CA VAL A 53 -0.16 1.28 -5.46
C VAL A 53 0.59 2.34 -6.26
N ARG A 54 0.64 2.23 -7.61
CA ARG A 54 1.29 3.23 -8.48
C ARG A 54 0.67 4.63 -8.36
N ASP A 55 -0.64 4.72 -8.19
CA ASP A 55 -1.32 6.01 -8.00
C ASP A 55 -0.95 6.63 -6.65
N LEU A 56 -0.84 5.81 -5.61
CA LEU A 56 -0.38 6.26 -4.28
C LEU A 56 1.08 6.72 -4.33
N GLU A 57 1.96 5.95 -4.96
CA GLU A 57 3.38 6.30 -5.16
C GLU A 57 3.53 7.64 -5.89
N GLN A 58 2.77 7.86 -6.97
CA GLN A 58 2.82 9.12 -7.72
C GLN A 58 2.35 10.32 -6.88
N LEU A 59 1.28 10.14 -6.08
CA LEU A 59 0.79 11.19 -5.21
C LEU A 59 1.76 11.50 -4.08
N GLU A 60 2.36 10.49 -3.47
CA GLU A 60 3.37 10.65 -2.43
C GLU A 60 4.69 11.24 -2.97
N ALA A 61 5.06 10.93 -4.21
CA ALA A 61 6.19 11.56 -4.88
C ALA A 61 5.92 13.04 -5.19
N ALA A 62 4.68 13.40 -5.53
CA ALA A 62 4.27 14.78 -5.76
C ALA A 62 4.07 15.58 -4.45
N HIS A 63 3.77 14.88 -3.35
CA HIS A 63 3.50 15.44 -2.02
C HIS A 63 4.29 14.70 -0.93
N PRO A 64 5.62 14.91 -0.83
CA PRO A 64 6.45 14.22 0.15
C PRO A 64 6.02 14.46 1.61
N GLU A 65 5.36 15.58 1.89
CA GLU A 65 4.78 15.90 3.19
C GLU A 65 3.65 14.97 3.62
N LEU A 66 3.04 14.23 2.68
CA LEU A 66 1.98 13.27 2.96
C LEU A 66 2.50 11.86 3.19
N VAL A 67 3.79 11.60 2.95
CA VAL A 67 4.41 10.29 3.17
C VAL A 67 4.46 9.99 4.67
N THR A 68 3.95 8.82 5.05
CA THR A 68 3.98 8.37 6.45
C THR A 68 4.72 7.03 6.56
N PRO A 69 5.42 6.74 7.67
CA PRO A 69 6.14 5.47 7.86
C PRO A 69 5.26 4.21 7.79
N ASN A 70 3.95 4.37 8.01
CA ASN A 70 2.96 3.31 7.94
C ASN A 70 2.25 3.22 6.58
N SER A 71 2.62 4.04 5.59
CA SER A 71 2.03 3.97 4.25
C SER A 71 2.36 2.62 3.59
N PRO A 72 1.43 2.01 2.84
CA PRO A 72 1.68 0.77 2.10
C PRO A 72 2.90 0.82 1.17
N THR A 73 3.21 1.98 0.59
CA THR A 73 4.38 2.20 -0.28
C THR A 73 5.71 2.14 0.46
N GLN A 74 5.69 2.28 1.79
CA GLN A 74 6.86 2.19 2.66
C GLN A 74 7.05 0.78 3.23
N ARG A 75 6.09 -0.13 3.02
CA ARG A 75 6.09 -1.48 3.57
C ARG A 75 6.59 -2.47 2.51
N VAL A 76 7.60 -3.26 2.89
CA VAL A 76 8.22 -4.41 2.17
C VAL A 76 8.58 -4.17 0.70
N GLY A 77 9.88 -3.95 0.45
CA GLY A 77 10.45 -3.62 -0.86
C GLY A 77 11.20 -2.29 -0.88
N ALA A 78 11.11 -1.49 0.19
CA ALA A 78 12.03 -0.38 0.43
C ALA A 78 13.47 -0.89 0.31
N ALA A 79 14.34 -0.12 -0.37
CA ALA A 79 15.68 -0.53 -0.77
C ALA A 79 16.35 -1.37 0.34
N PRO A 80 16.94 -2.53 0.01
CA PRO A 80 17.61 -3.34 1.01
C PRO A 80 18.58 -2.44 1.78
N LEU A 81 18.42 -2.35 3.09
CA LEU A 81 19.43 -1.73 3.94
C LEU A 81 20.75 -2.46 3.62
N ASP A 82 21.83 -1.72 3.38
CA ASP A 82 23.20 -2.21 3.10
C ASP A 82 23.83 -3.00 4.29
N GLY A 83 23.02 -3.70 5.08
CA GLY A 83 23.40 -4.17 6.41
C GLY A 83 22.74 -5.47 6.87
N PHE A 84 22.14 -6.27 5.99
CA PHE A 84 21.77 -7.63 6.38
C PHE A 84 23.02 -8.51 6.50
N GLN A 85 23.63 -8.50 7.68
CA GLN A 85 24.59 -9.52 8.07
C GLN A 85 23.83 -10.84 8.26
N SER A 86 24.17 -11.86 7.47
CA SER A 86 23.63 -13.21 7.69
C SER A 86 24.03 -13.69 9.09
N VAL A 87 23.03 -13.90 9.94
CA VAL A 87 23.24 -14.61 11.21
C VAL A 87 23.18 -16.11 10.95
N ALA A 88 24.25 -16.82 11.30
CA ALA A 88 24.22 -18.28 11.27
C ALA A 88 23.28 -18.80 12.37
N HIS A 89 22.26 -19.57 11.98
CA HIS A 89 21.42 -20.27 12.95
C HIS A 89 22.28 -21.28 13.73
N GLN A 90 22.45 -21.07 15.03
CA GLN A 90 23.27 -21.93 15.90
C GLN A 90 22.68 -23.33 16.12
N ALA A 91 21.40 -23.53 15.78
CA ALA A 91 20.75 -24.83 15.75
C ALA A 91 20.19 -25.06 14.33
N PRO A 92 20.31 -26.27 13.76
CA PRO A 92 19.67 -26.59 12.51
C PRO A 92 18.15 -26.38 12.66
N MET A 93 17.57 -25.57 11.76
CA MET A 93 16.11 -25.52 11.64
C MET A 93 15.63 -26.91 11.27
N LEU A 94 14.90 -27.57 12.18
CA LEU A 94 14.23 -28.83 11.87
C LEU A 94 13.10 -28.51 10.89
N SER A 95 13.23 -28.98 9.64
CA SER A 95 12.16 -28.88 8.66
C SER A 95 10.97 -29.70 9.14
N LEU A 96 9.78 -29.10 9.18
CA LEU A 96 8.53 -29.87 9.28
C LEU A 96 8.45 -30.79 8.05
N ASN A 97 8.57 -32.10 8.27
CA ASN A 97 8.35 -33.09 7.22
C ASN A 97 6.86 -33.04 6.85
N ASN A 98 6.54 -32.59 5.64
CA ASN A 98 5.21 -32.72 5.07
C ASN A 98 4.90 -34.21 4.85
N ALA A 99 4.03 -34.80 5.67
CA ALA A 99 3.51 -36.14 5.47
C ALA A 99 2.29 -36.07 4.53
N PHE A 100 2.52 -36.19 3.23
CA PHE A 100 1.43 -36.47 2.28
C PHE A 100 1.21 -37.99 2.24
N SER A 101 0.14 -38.48 2.87
CA SER A 101 -0.35 -39.84 2.66
C SER A 101 -1.46 -39.84 1.59
N PRO A 102 -1.31 -40.56 0.46
CA PRO A 102 -2.40 -40.75 -0.49
C PRO A 102 -3.24 -41.96 -0.05
N ARG A 103 -4.33 -41.70 0.67
CA ARG A 103 -5.41 -42.66 0.96
C ARG A 103 -6.60 -41.79 1.37
N GLU A 104 -7.62 -41.58 0.55
CA GLU A 104 -8.61 -42.55 0.09
C GLU A 104 -9.49 -41.87 -0.98
N VAL A 105 -9.65 -42.50 -2.14
CA VAL A 105 -10.85 -42.31 -2.97
C VAL A 105 -11.58 -43.66 -2.93
N GLY A 106 -12.77 -43.65 -2.32
CA GLY A 106 -13.75 -44.72 -2.43
C GLY A 106 -14.68 -44.46 -3.60
#